data_AF-A0A838UTF5-F1
#
_entry.id   AF-A0A838UTF5-F1
#
_cell.length_a   1.000
_cell.length_b   1.000
_cell.length_c   1.000
_cell.angle_alpha   90.00
_cell.angle_beta   90.00
_cell.angle_gamma   90.00
#
_symmetry.space_group_name_H-M   'P 1'
#
loop_
_entity.id
_entity.type
_entity.pdbx_description
1 polymer ?
#
loop_
_entity_poly.entity_id
_entity_poly.type
_entity_poly.pdbx_seq_one_letter_code
_entity_poly.pdbx_strand_id
1 'polypeptide(L)' 'MAKLHIALQEKMLLSIEEAAAVLGIGRDLVYKLISELDPSTGQARLYSVKVGRRRMVSRRALEKFVEGVAV' A
#
# COMPACT_ATOMS: atom_id res chain seq x y z
N MET A 1 21.56 6.88 -1.37
CA MET A 1 20.40 6.07 -0.93
C MET A 1 19.50 6.79 0.09
N ALA A 2 19.99 7.67 0.98
CA ALA A 2 19.17 8.31 2.03
C ALA A 2 18.08 9.33 1.57
N LYS A 3 18.26 10.00 0.42
CA LYS A 3 17.31 11.03 -0.05
C LYS A 3 15.92 10.52 -0.45
N LEU A 4 15.80 9.25 -0.85
CA LEU A 4 14.52 8.66 -1.28
C LEU A 4 13.61 8.37 -0.07
N HIS A 5 14.20 8.02 1.07
CA HIS A 5 13.46 7.56 2.25
C HIS A 5 12.74 8.71 2.97
N ILE A 6 13.38 9.88 3.05
CA ILE A 6 12.79 11.08 3.70
C ILE A 6 11.57 11.58 2.91
N ALA A 7 11.67 11.63 1.58
CA ALA A 7 10.56 12.09 0.73
C ALA A 7 9.37 11.12 0.70
N LEU A 8 9.56 9.84 1.07
CA LEU A 8 8.46 8.87 1.13
C LEU A 8 7.60 9.07 2.39
N GLN A 9 8.21 9.38 3.54
CA GLN A 9 7.47 9.52 4.80
C GLN A 9 6.43 10.64 4.77
N GLU A 10 6.67 11.70 3.99
CA GLU A 10 5.73 12.83 3.85
C GLU A 10 4.57 12.54 2.87
N LYS A 11 4.68 11.50 2.02
CA LYS A 11 3.64 11.20 1.02
C LYS A 11 2.45 10.51 1.66
N MET A 12 1.27 11.13 1.50
CA MET A 12 -0.01 10.52 1.88
C MET A 12 -0.42 9.36 0.96
N LEU A 13 -0.01 9.42 -0.31
CA LEU A 13 -0.31 8.45 -1.35
C LEU A 13 0.98 7.90 -1.96
N LEU A 14 1.07 6.58 -2.02
CA LEU A 14 2.19 5.83 -2.56
C LEU A 14 1.77 5.22 -3.90
N SER A 15 2.64 5.25 -4.89
CA SER A 15 2.48 4.40 -6.08
C SER A 15 2.56 2.93 -5.71
N ILE A 16 2.15 2.04 -6.64
CA ILE A 16 2.27 0.60 -6.45
C ILE A 16 3.74 0.18 -6.26
N GLU A 17 4.66 0.79 -7.02
CA GLU A 17 6.09 0.59 -6.88
C GLU A 17 6.60 0.97 -5.49
N GLU A 18 6.17 2.11 -4.96
CA GLU A 18 6.58 2.56 -3.63
C GLU A 18 5.97 1.70 -2.52
N ALA A 19 4.70 1.31 -2.64
CA ALA A 19 4.04 0.41 -1.70
C ALA A 19 4.70 -0.97 -1.67
N ALA A 20 5.07 -1.51 -2.84
CA ALA A 20 5.81 -2.76 -2.97
C ALA A 20 7.17 -2.68 -2.28
N ALA A 21 7.90 -1.57 -2.46
CA ALA A 21 9.18 -1.34 -1.80
C ALA A 21 9.05 -1.24 -0.27
N VAL A 22 7.98 -0.62 0.24
CA VAL A 22 7.75 -0.52 1.69
C VAL A 22 7.37 -1.87 2.29
N LEU A 23 6.54 -2.66 1.60
CA LEU A 23 6.09 -3.97 2.08
C LEU A 23 7.13 -5.10 1.83
N GLY A 24 8.15 -4.86 1.00
CA GLY A 24 9.13 -5.88 0.62
C GLY A 24 8.55 -7.00 -0.26
N ILE A 25 7.48 -6.74 -1.01
CA ILE A 25 6.77 -7.73 -1.84
C ILE A 25 6.70 -7.32 -3.31
N GLY A 26 6.32 -8.25 -4.18
CA GLY A 26 6.08 -7.99 -5.59
C GLY A 26 4.88 -7.08 -5.85
N ARG A 27 4.92 -6.30 -6.95
CA ARG A 27 3.83 -5.39 -7.36
C ARG A 27 2.52 -6.13 -7.62
N ASP A 28 2.61 -7.35 -8.15
CA ASP A 28 1.48 -8.25 -8.38
C ASP A 28 0.76 -8.59 -7.07
N LEU A 29 1.51 -8.82 -5.98
CA LEU A 29 0.94 -9.05 -4.66
C LEU A 29 0.27 -7.80 -4.10
N VAL A 30 0.85 -6.61 -4.33
CA VAL A 30 0.18 -5.34 -3.98
C VAL A 30 -1.14 -5.20 -4.74
N TYR A 31 -1.18 -5.51 -6.04
CA TYR A 31 -2.44 -5.49 -6.80
C TYR A 31 -3.47 -6.47 -6.24
N LYS A 32 -3.05 -7.69 -5.86
CA LYS A 32 -3.94 -8.66 -5.21
C LYS A 32 -4.53 -8.12 -3.92
N LEU A 33 -3.71 -7.56 -3.03
CA LEU A 33 -4.19 -6.97 -1.76
C LEU A 33 -5.21 -5.84 -1.97
N ILE A 34 -5.10 -5.12 -3.09
CA ILE A 34 -6.05 -4.06 -3.44
C ILE A 34 -7.36 -4.63 -4.00
N SER A 35 -7.28 -5.70 -4.80
CA SER A 35 -8.46 -6.28 -5.46
C SER A 35 -9.20 -7.30 -4.61
N GLU A 36 -8.51 -7.97 -3.69
CA GLU A 36 -9.06 -9.03 -2.85
C GLU A 36 -9.70 -8.44 -1.59
N LEU A 37 -10.84 -9.02 -1.24
CA LEU A 37 -11.55 -8.68 -0.02
C LEU A 37 -10.98 -9.48 1.15
N ASP A 38 -10.86 -8.82 2.29
CA ASP A 38 -10.68 -9.46 3.58
C ASP A 38 -11.95 -10.26 3.92
N PRO A 39 -11.87 -11.58 4.12
CA PRO A 39 -13.02 -12.42 4.44
C PRO A 39 -13.75 -12.02 5.73
N SER A 40 -13.04 -11.39 6.67
CA SER A 40 -13.57 -11.01 7.98
C SER A 40 -14.29 -9.66 7.96
N THR A 41 -13.95 -8.76 7.02
CA THR A 41 -14.54 -7.41 6.96
C THR A 41 -15.33 -7.14 5.67
N GLY A 42 -15.16 -7.96 4.63
CA GLY A 42 -15.75 -7.74 3.31
C GLY A 42 -15.19 -6.53 2.56
N GLN A 43 -14.07 -5.94 3.01
CA GLN A 43 -13.43 -4.77 2.41
C GLN A 43 -12.10 -5.13 1.78
N ALA A 44 -11.61 -4.30 0.85
CA ALA A 44 -10.28 -4.51 0.27
C ALA A 44 -9.20 -4.54 1.36
N ARG A 45 -8.30 -5.53 1.31
CA ARG A 45 -7.21 -5.67 2.31
C ARG A 45 -6.27 -4.47 2.32
N LEU A 46 -6.17 -3.76 1.20
CA LEU A 46 -5.38 -2.55 1.07
C LEU A 46 -6.17 -1.45 0.36
N TYR A 47 -6.44 -0.35 1.08
CA TYR A 47 -7.18 0.77 0.52
C TYR A 47 -6.36 1.53 -0.54
N SER A 48 -6.97 1.72 -1.71
CA SER A 48 -6.37 2.45 -2.83
C SER A 48 -7.33 3.47 -3.42
N VAL A 49 -6.76 4.52 -4.02
CA VAL A 49 -7.47 5.51 -4.80
C VAL A 49 -6.95 5.53 -6.23
N LYS A 50 -7.82 5.83 -7.18
CA LYS A 50 -7.44 6.04 -8.58
C LYS A 50 -7.17 7.53 -8.79
N VAL A 51 -5.96 7.88 -9.22
CA VAL A 51 -5.56 9.25 -9.56
C VAL A 51 -5.19 9.27 -11.04
N GLY A 52 -6.10 9.77 -11.87
CA GLY A 52 -6.00 9.69 -13.32
C GLY A 52 -5.88 8.23 -13.81
N ARG A 53 -4.76 7.90 -14.46
CA ARG A 53 -4.46 6.54 -14.97
C ARG A 53 -3.72 5.67 -13.96
N ARG A 54 -3.38 6.18 -12.77
CA ARG A 54 -2.57 5.48 -11.78
C ARG A 54 -3.41 5.04 -10.60
N ARG A 55 -3.03 3.91 -10.01
CA ARG A 55 -3.56 3.45 -8.73
C ARG A 55 -2.56 3.79 -7.64
N MET A 56 -3.05 4.42 -6.58
CA MET A 56 -2.26 4.91 -5.47
C MET A 56 -2.76 4.27 -4.18
N VAL A 57 -1.86 3.84 -3.32
CA VAL A 57 -2.15 3.26 -2.02
C VAL A 57 -2.06 4.34 -0.96
N SER A 58 -3.03 4.36 -0.03
CA SER A 58 -2.94 5.25 1.13
C SER A 58 -1.84 4.77 2.07
N ARG A 59 -0.91 5.67 2.42
CA ARG A 59 0.14 5.39 3.41
C ARG A 59 -0.43 4.83 4.71
N ARG A 60 -1.48 5.48 5.24
CA ARG A 60 -2.14 5.06 6.48
C ARG A 60 -2.74 3.66 6.38
N ALA A 61 -3.26 3.29 5.21
CA ALA A 61 -3.79 1.94 5.00
C ALA A 61 -2.67 0.90 4.96
N LEU A 62 -1.54 1.25 4.34
CA LEU A 62 -0.35 0.41 4.31
C LEU A 62 0.25 0.19 5.70
N GLU A 63 0.36 1.24 6.51
CA GLU A 63 0.82 1.17 7.91
C GLU A 63 -0.09 0.28 8.76
N LYS A 64 -1.41 0.50 8.69
CA LYS A 64 -2.40 -0.35 9.37
C LYS A 64 -2.33 -1.81 8.95
N PHE A 65 -2.08 -2.07 7.66
CA PHE A 65 -1.93 -3.42 7.14
C PHE A 65 -0.71 -4.11 7.78
N VAL A 66 0.42 -3.41 7.90
CA VAL A 66 1.63 -3.97 8.55
C VAL A 66 1.39 -4.20 10.04
N GLU A 67 0.78 -3.24 10.75
CA GLU A 67 0.43 -3.38 12.16
C GLU A 67 -0.49 -4.58 12.42
N GLY A 68 -1.44 -4.85 11.52
CA GLY A 68 -2.38 -5.97 11.65
C GLY A 68 -1.77 -7.34 11.38
N VAL A 69 -0.63 -7.42 10.69
CA VAL A 69 0.09 -8.69 10.39
C VAL A 69 1.14 -9.01 11.46
N ALA A 70 1.59 -8.02 12.23
CA ALA A 70 2.66 -8.16 13.21
C ALA A 70 2.24 -8.78 14.57
N VAL A 71 1.18 -9.61 14.58
CA VAL A 71 0.64 -10.30 15.77
C VAL A 71 1.01 -11.78 15.76
#